data_AF-A0A2A5YJB7-F1
#
_entry.id   AF-A0A2A5YJB7-F1
#
_cell.length_a   1.000
_cell.length_b   1.000
_cell.length_c   1.000
_cell.angle_alpha   90.00
_cell.angle_beta   90.00
_cell.angle_gamma   90.00
#
_symmetry.space_group_name_H-M   'P 1'
#
loop_
_entity.id
_entity.type
_entity.pdbx_description
1 polymer ?
#
loop_
_entity_poly.entity_id
_entity_poly.type
_entity_poly.pdbx_seq_one_letter_code
_entity_poly.pdbx_strand_id
1 'polypeptide(L)'
;MRCWPVALALLPMLAACGGDRDGAEEGDAVRTASAEPACSVDGAADWSSDCTLEREGDLLTIRHPDGGFRRFRILSDGRGLKEADGAEQVRLRIIDGHMIEASVGDDRYRLPAKIAGQGR
;
A
#
# COMPACT_ATOMS: atom_id res chain seq x y z
N MET A 1 19.45 -58.41 38.05
CA MET A 1 18.25 -57.54 38.21
C MET A 1 18.69 -56.14 37.78
N ARG A 2 18.34 -55.51 36.66
CA ARG A 2 17.19 -55.59 35.76
C ARG A 2 17.66 -55.41 34.30
N CYS A 3 16.91 -56.03 33.39
CA CYS A 3 16.98 -55.86 31.94
C CYS A 3 16.18 -54.62 31.48
N TRP A 4 16.48 -54.15 30.25
CA TRP A 4 15.59 -53.47 29.27
C TRP A 4 15.49 -51.92 29.35
N PRO A 5 15.25 -51.14 28.26
CA PRO A 5 15.46 -51.34 26.80
C PRO A 5 16.33 -50.33 26.03
N VAL A 6 16.73 -50.83 24.86
CA VAL A 6 17.12 -50.15 23.63
C VAL A 6 15.95 -49.37 23.02
N ALA A 7 16.29 -48.22 22.42
CA ALA A 7 15.62 -47.50 21.34
C ALA A 7 14.15 -47.07 21.54
N LEU A 8 13.93 -45.74 21.53
CA LEU A 8 12.89 -45.18 20.69
C LEU A 8 13.16 -43.70 20.38
N ALA A 9 13.22 -43.42 19.08
CA ALA A 9 12.83 -42.17 18.43
C ALA A 9 13.49 -40.87 18.90
N LEU A 10 14.52 -40.45 18.15
CA LEU A 10 14.68 -39.04 17.82
C LEU A 10 13.36 -38.54 17.21
N LEU A 11 12.58 -37.78 17.96
CA LEU A 11 11.54 -36.91 17.43
C LEU A 11 12.23 -35.65 16.89
N PRO A 12 12.19 -35.36 15.58
CA PRO A 12 12.59 -34.07 15.08
C PRO A 12 11.58 -33.05 15.62
N MET A 13 12.05 -32.10 16.41
CA MET A 13 11.31 -30.88 16.69
C MET A 13 11.00 -30.23 15.34
N LEU A 14 9.70 -30.11 15.02
CA LEU A 14 9.23 -29.29 13.91
C LEU A 14 9.65 -27.84 14.17
N ALA A 15 10.78 -27.44 13.60
CA ALA A 15 11.07 -26.05 13.33
C ALA A 15 10.14 -25.60 12.19
N ALA A 16 8.89 -25.27 12.54
CA ALA A 16 8.02 -24.46 11.71
C ALA A 16 7.94 -23.07 12.35
N CYS A 17 9.02 -22.30 12.20
CA CYS A 17 8.95 -20.86 12.37
C CYS A 17 9.01 -20.27 10.96
N GLY A 18 7.83 -19.85 10.49
CA GLY A 18 7.63 -19.26 9.18
C GLY A 18 8.55 -18.07 8.95
N GLY A 19 9.08 -18.01 7.74
CA GLY A 19 9.95 -16.94 7.30
C GLY A 19 10.53 -17.25 5.93
N ASP A 20 9.70 -17.76 5.03
CA ASP A 20 10.00 -17.80 3.60
C ASP A 20 10.00 -16.34 3.13
N ARG A 21 11.16 -15.71 3.29
CA ARG A 21 11.47 -14.41 2.70
C ARG A 21 12.10 -14.69 1.36
N ASP A 22 11.32 -15.28 0.46
CA ASP A 22 11.71 -15.39 -0.93
C ASP A 22 11.01 -14.27 -1.71
N GLY A 23 11.87 -13.37 -2.21
CA GLY A 23 11.65 -12.23 -3.08
C GLY A 23 10.21 -11.96 -3.51
N ALA A 24 9.56 -11.02 -2.82
CA ALA A 24 8.63 -10.15 -3.51
C ALA A 24 9.47 -9.29 -4.46
N GLU A 25 9.46 -9.71 -5.72
CA GLU A 25 10.02 -9.01 -6.85
C GLU A 25 9.68 -7.53 -6.75
N GLU A 26 10.70 -6.72 -7.02
CA GLU A 26 10.72 -5.27 -7.05
C GLU A 26 9.58 -4.76 -7.94
N GLY A 27 8.40 -4.59 -7.35
CA GLY A 27 7.31 -3.85 -7.95
C GLY A 27 7.84 -2.44 -8.13
N ASP A 28 8.01 -2.04 -9.39
CA ASP A 28 8.44 -0.72 -9.83
C ASP A 28 7.65 0.33 -9.04
N ALA A 29 8.24 0.76 -7.91
CA ALA A 29 7.75 1.86 -7.12
C ALA A 29 8.01 3.08 -7.99
N VAL A 30 7.08 3.36 -8.89
CA VAL A 30 7.11 4.52 -9.75
C VAL A 30 7.21 5.72 -8.82
N ARG A 31 8.43 6.27 -8.73
CA ARG A 31 8.73 7.58 -8.16
C ARG A 31 7.99 8.59 -9.04
N THR A 32 6.71 8.78 -8.74
CA THR A 32 5.87 9.77 -9.41
C THR A 32 6.32 11.13 -8.88
N ALA A 33 7.09 11.84 -9.71
CA ALA A 33 7.43 13.26 -9.58
C ALA A 33 7.87 13.73 -8.19
N SER A 34 9.13 13.46 -7.78
CA SER A 34 9.96 14.15 -6.75
C SER A 34 9.35 14.56 -5.38
N ALA A 35 8.06 14.34 -5.13
CA ALA A 35 7.33 14.64 -3.92
C ALA A 35 6.83 13.31 -3.37
N GLU A 36 7.06 13.10 -2.09
CA GLU A 36 6.70 11.87 -1.42
C GLU A 36 5.19 11.87 -1.09
N PRO A 37 4.52 10.71 -1.17
CA PRO A 37 3.13 10.59 -0.75
C PRO A 37 3.02 10.86 0.75
N ALA A 38 1.85 11.34 1.17
CA ALA A 38 1.51 11.41 2.59
C ALA A 38 0.10 10.89 2.84
N CYS A 39 -0.10 10.18 3.94
CA CYS A 39 -1.39 9.65 4.37
C CYS A 39 -1.77 10.15 5.75
N SER A 40 -3.07 10.26 5.95
CA SER A 40 -3.76 10.47 7.22
C SER A 40 -4.89 9.44 7.21
N VAL A 41 -4.73 8.37 7.99
CA VAL A 41 -5.60 7.19 7.96
C VAL A 41 -6.40 7.10 9.26
N ASP A 42 -7.58 6.47 9.20
CA ASP A 42 -8.47 6.26 10.35
C ASP A 42 -8.77 7.56 11.12
N GLY A 43 -8.95 8.66 10.38
CA GLY A 43 -9.26 9.98 10.95
C GLY A 43 -8.10 10.67 11.66
N ALA A 44 -6.86 10.18 11.53
CA ALA A 44 -5.67 10.81 12.12
C ALA A 44 -5.56 12.30 11.74
N ALA A 45 -5.23 13.16 12.71
CA ALA A 45 -5.07 14.58 12.46
C ALA A 45 -3.79 14.89 11.67
N ASP A 46 -2.72 14.14 11.95
CA ASP A 46 -1.40 14.33 11.37
C ASP A 46 -1.23 13.59 10.05
N TRP A 47 -0.30 14.10 9.23
CA TRP A 47 0.13 13.47 7.99
C TRP A 47 1.42 12.70 8.23
N SER A 48 1.49 11.47 7.71
CA SER A 48 2.69 10.63 7.72
C SER A 48 3.12 10.30 6.28
N SER A 49 4.43 10.18 6.07
CA SER A 49 5.04 9.70 4.81
C SER A 49 5.24 8.17 4.78
N ASP A 50 4.74 7.44 5.77
CA ASP A 50 5.00 6.00 5.92
C ASP A 50 4.13 5.12 5.02
N CYS A 51 3.18 5.70 4.28
CA CYS A 51 2.43 4.97 3.26
C CYS A 51 3.26 4.74 2.00
N THR A 52 3.08 3.57 1.37
CA THR A 52 3.69 3.27 0.09
C THR A 52 2.66 3.25 -1.04
N LEU A 53 3.11 3.58 -2.25
CA LEU A 53 2.31 3.52 -3.46
C LEU A 53 2.79 2.38 -4.34
N GLU A 54 1.87 1.52 -4.74
CA GLU A 54 2.09 0.42 -5.68
C GLU A 54 1.18 0.62 -6.89
N ARG A 55 1.73 0.46 -8.10
CA ARG A 55 0.98 0.64 -9.34
C ARG A 55 1.05 -0.60 -10.20
N GLU A 56 -0.12 -1.08 -10.60
CA GLU A 56 -0.30 -2.22 -11.50
C GLU A 56 -1.23 -1.77 -12.64
N GLY A 57 -0.66 -1.32 -13.76
CA GLY A 57 -1.44 -0.76 -14.87
C GLY A 57 -2.21 0.52 -14.47
N ASP A 58 -3.54 0.44 -14.51
CA ASP A 58 -4.45 1.50 -14.05
C ASP A 58 -4.87 1.34 -12.60
N LEU A 59 -4.42 0.30 -11.89
CA LEU A 59 -4.68 0.12 -10.47
C LEU A 59 -3.57 0.79 -9.64
N LEU A 60 -3.98 1.62 -8.69
CA LEU A 60 -3.13 2.22 -7.66
C LEU A 60 -3.52 1.65 -6.30
N THR A 61 -2.57 1.04 -5.61
CA THR A 61 -2.71 0.58 -4.22
C THR A 61 -1.90 1.49 -3.32
N ILE A 62 -2.54 2.01 -2.26
CA ILE A 62 -1.89 2.74 -1.18
C ILE A 62 -1.84 1.80 0.02
N ARG A 63 -0.65 1.40 0.46
CA ARG A 63 -0.48 0.60 1.68
C ARG A 63 -0.29 1.50 2.88
N HIS A 64 -1.00 1.19 3.95
CA HIS A 64 -0.96 1.92 5.21
C HIS A 64 0.07 1.27 6.15
N PRO A 65 0.68 2.04 7.06
CA PRO A 65 1.64 1.51 8.03
C PRO A 65 1.01 0.55 9.06
N ASP A 66 -0.32 0.59 9.22
CA ASP A 66 -1.08 -0.33 10.08
C ASP A 66 -1.38 -1.70 9.43
N GLY A 67 -0.95 -1.90 8.18
CA GLY A 67 -1.20 -3.10 7.39
C GLY A 67 -2.47 -3.04 6.54
N GLY A 68 -3.27 -1.98 6.65
CA GLY A 68 -4.40 -1.68 5.78
C GLY A 68 -3.98 -1.25 4.38
N PHE A 69 -4.96 -1.16 3.48
CA PHE A 69 -4.73 -0.60 2.14
C PHE A 69 -6.00 -0.01 1.53
N ARG A 70 -5.80 0.88 0.55
CA ARG A 70 -6.84 1.35 -0.37
C ARG A 70 -6.44 1.14 -1.80
N ARG A 71 -7.42 0.84 -2.66
CA ARG A 71 -7.23 0.67 -4.11
C ARG A 71 -8.07 1.67 -4.89
N PHE A 72 -7.45 2.22 -5.92
CA PHE A 72 -8.05 3.18 -6.83
C PHE A 72 -7.77 2.81 -8.27
N ARG A 73 -8.70 3.09 -9.17
CA ARG A 73 -8.45 3.09 -10.61
C ARG A 73 -8.02 4.47 -11.07
N ILE A 74 -6.91 4.55 -11.77
CA ILE A 74 -6.42 5.75 -12.42
C ILE A 74 -7.17 5.94 -13.72
N LEU A 75 -7.83 7.09 -13.86
CA LEU A 75 -8.63 7.40 -15.03
C LEU A 75 -7.79 8.19 -16.05
N SER A 76 -7.80 7.73 -17.30
CA SER A 76 -7.09 8.38 -18.41
C SER A 76 -7.81 9.61 -18.98
N ASP A 77 -9.07 9.84 -18.59
CA ASP A 77 -9.90 10.95 -19.06
C ASP A 77 -9.68 12.26 -18.30
N GLY A 78 -8.68 12.31 -17.43
CA GLY A 78 -8.32 13.50 -16.66
C GLY A 78 -9.08 13.67 -15.34
N ARG A 79 -10.01 12.77 -14.99
CA ARG A 79 -10.69 12.79 -13.68
C ARG A 79 -9.79 12.36 -12.52
N GLY A 80 -8.61 11.79 -12.80
CA GLY A 80 -7.60 11.44 -11.80
C GLY A 80 -7.77 10.02 -11.29
N LEU A 81 -8.55 9.84 -10.22
CA LEU A 81 -8.76 8.55 -9.54
C LEU A 81 -10.25 8.25 -9.35
N LYS A 82 -10.57 6.96 -9.31
CA LYS A 82 -11.87 6.41 -8.94
C LYS A 82 -11.68 5.30 -7.92
N GLU A 83 -12.63 5.10 -7.03
CA GLU A 83 -12.67 3.95 -6.14
C GLU A 83 -12.56 2.60 -6.91
N ALA A 84 -11.79 1.67 -6.36
CA ALA A 84 -11.75 0.28 -6.81
C ALA A 84 -12.47 -0.63 -5.82
N ASP A 85 -12.84 -1.84 -6.26
CA ASP A 85 -13.35 -2.93 -5.40
C ASP A 85 -14.61 -2.62 -4.59
N GLY A 86 -15.44 -1.68 -5.06
CA GLY A 86 -16.66 -1.27 -4.36
C GLY A 86 -16.39 -0.47 -3.08
N ALA A 87 -15.18 0.10 -2.94
CA ALA A 87 -14.86 1.02 -1.87
C ALA A 87 -15.75 2.28 -1.89
N GLU A 88 -15.71 3.02 -0.80
CA GLU A 88 -16.42 4.30 -0.69
C GLU A 88 -15.96 5.30 -1.76
N GLN A 89 -16.86 6.18 -2.16
CA GLN A 89 -16.60 7.20 -3.16
C GLN A 89 -15.42 8.09 -2.79
N VAL A 90 -14.49 8.24 -3.72
CA VAL A 90 -13.35 9.15 -3.57
C VAL A 90 -13.73 10.59 -3.93
N ARG A 91 -13.32 11.54 -3.09
CA ARG A 91 -13.34 12.98 -3.40
C ARG A 91 -11.92 13.44 -3.68
N LEU A 92 -11.73 14.11 -4.81
CA LEU A 92 -10.42 14.60 -5.24
C LEU A 92 -10.40 16.13 -5.22
N ARG A 93 -9.28 16.69 -4.73
CA ARG A 93 -8.99 18.12 -4.75
C ARG A 93 -7.57 18.33 -5.25
N ILE A 94 -7.37 19.21 -6.21
CA ILE A 94 -6.02 19.64 -6.60
C ILE A 94 -5.48 20.54 -5.49
N ILE A 95 -4.23 20.31 -5.10
CA ILE A 95 -3.48 21.12 -4.15
C ILE A 95 -2.17 21.58 -4.79
N ASP A 96 -1.46 22.50 -4.15
CA ASP A 96 -0.22 23.06 -4.68
C ASP A 96 0.88 22.00 -4.85
N GLY A 97 1.90 22.32 -5.65
CA GLY A 97 3.08 21.47 -5.79
C GLY A 97 2.86 20.20 -6.63
N HIS A 98 1.94 20.23 -7.59
CA HIS A 98 1.59 19.08 -8.44
C HIS A 98 1.03 17.87 -7.66
N MET A 99 0.34 18.16 -6.56
CA MET A 99 -0.25 17.15 -5.70
C MET A 99 -1.79 17.17 -5.82
N ILE A 100 -2.42 16.03 -5.59
CA ILE A 100 -3.85 15.93 -5.33
C ILE A 100 -4.07 15.43 -3.91
N GLU A 101 -5.16 15.88 -3.30
CA GLU A 101 -5.69 15.31 -2.08
C GLU A 101 -6.88 14.42 -2.43
N ALA A 102 -6.81 13.15 -2.05
CA ALA A 102 -7.89 12.17 -2.16
C ALA A 102 -8.46 11.88 -0.77
N SER A 103 -9.78 11.98 -0.62
CA SER A 103 -10.48 11.65 0.62
C SER A 103 -11.48 10.52 0.39
N VAL A 104 -11.47 9.50 1.26
CA VAL A 104 -12.36 8.33 1.23
C VAL A 104 -12.71 7.96 2.67
N GLY A 105 -13.97 8.08 3.07
CA GLY A 105 -14.34 7.95 4.48
C GLY A 105 -13.52 8.91 5.35
N ASP A 106 -12.87 8.36 6.37
CA ASP A 106 -11.99 9.08 7.30
C ASP A 106 -10.53 9.15 6.83
N ASP A 107 -10.20 8.51 5.69
CA ASP A 107 -8.85 8.49 5.14
C ASP A 107 -8.61 9.66 4.18
N ARG A 108 -7.39 10.19 4.22
CA ARG A 108 -6.92 11.25 3.33
C ARG A 108 -5.52 10.95 2.82
N TYR A 109 -5.28 11.22 1.54
CA TYR A 109 -4.02 10.97 0.87
C TYR A 109 -3.58 12.19 0.07
N ARG A 110 -2.32 12.58 0.19
CA ARG A 110 -1.66 13.53 -0.71
C ARG A 110 -0.79 12.73 -1.66
N LEU A 111 -1.13 12.81 -2.95
CA LEU A 111 -0.54 11.99 -3.99
C LEU A 111 0.06 12.89 -5.08
N PRO A 112 1.25 12.58 -5.59
CA PRO A 112 1.78 13.22 -6.78
C PRO A 112 0.88 12.96 -7.98
N ALA A 113 0.54 14.02 -8.72
CA ALA A 113 -0.32 13.94 -9.88
C ALA A 113 0.29 14.65 -11.09
N LYS A 114 0.22 13.99 -12.24
CA LYS A 114 0.42 14.65 -13.52
C LYS A 114 -0.90 15.32 -13.91
N ILE A 115 -1.04 16.60 -13.59
CA ILE A 115 -2.24 17.37 -13.91
C ILE A 115 -2.21 17.73 -15.39
N ALA A 116 -3.07 17.11 -16.20
CA ALA A 116 -3.22 17.44 -17.61
C ALA A 116 -3.80 18.86 -17.74
N GLY A 117 -2.95 19.83 -18.10
CA GLY A 117 -3.36 21.24 -18.28
C GLY A 117 -2.33 22.29 -17.82
N GLN A 118 -1.33 21.93 -17.01
CA GLN A 118 -0.23 22.84 -16.62
C GLN A 118 0.98 22.77 -17.56
N GLY A 119 0.75 22.40 -18.82
CA GLY A 119 1.77 22.34 -19.87
C GLY A 119 1.31 23.10 -21.10
N ARG A 120 1.20 24.43 -21.00
CA ARG A 120 1.25 25.31 -22.17
C ARG A 120 1.70 26.71 -21.80
#